data_AF-A0AAD2XW59-F1
#
_entry.id   AF-A0AAD2XW59-F1
#
_cell.length_a   1.000
_cell.length_b   1.000
_cell.length_c   1.000
_cell.angle_alpha   90.00
_cell.angle_beta   90.00
_cell.angle_gamma   90.00
#
_symmetry.space_group_name_H-M   'P 1'
#
loop_
_entity.id
_entity.type
_entity.pdbx_description
1 polymer ?
#
loop_
_entity_poly.entity_id
_entity_poly.type
_entity_poly.pdbx_seq_one_letter_code
_entity_poly.pdbx_strand_id
1 'polypeptide(L)'
;MAEYLGITRDVLHARIRAREFKAPDVVIGDRFQGWSPETVEKYRQEQDGFGYSYDPEGLTIVITQIRTIAERVRAYSSQLDGAPDGFAWTVPQNLHVIAARLESDFRGRLLLDSRNAAHLSSVDVEVAHAWGLERTAEPSDAEGQSVRRIELALGQVESYMAADLSQHERMAELRAASDGLAAVIERLPKVFDNPTGRLSARAIAVEKSVVDNKLRDLTDSPI
;
A
#
# COMPACT_ATOMS: atom_id res chain seq x y z
N MET A 1 -23.09 2.89 13.13
CA MET A 1 -22.00 3.87 12.92
C MET A 1 -20.62 3.23 12.99
N ALA A 2 -20.16 2.64 14.11
CA ALA A 2 -18.84 1.97 14.15
C ALA A 2 -18.69 0.91 13.04
N GLU A 3 -19.68 0.03 12.93
CA GLU A 3 -19.80 -1.00 11.89
C GLU A 3 -19.94 -0.40 10.48
N TYR A 4 -20.62 0.74 10.36
CA TYR A 4 -20.81 1.47 9.10
C TYR A 4 -19.54 2.23 8.64
N LEU A 5 -18.64 2.55 9.57
CA LEU A 5 -17.35 3.21 9.34
C LEU A 5 -16.17 2.23 9.36
N GLY A 6 -16.42 0.91 9.42
CA GLY A 6 -15.37 -0.12 9.42
C GLY A 6 -14.39 -0.07 10.62
N ILE A 7 -14.75 0.58 11.72
CA ILE A 7 -13.90 0.72 12.92
C ILE A 7 -14.53 0.04 14.13
N THR A 8 -13.70 -0.34 15.10
CA THR A 8 -14.20 -0.91 16.35
C THR A 8 -14.90 0.15 17.20
N ARG A 9 -15.84 -0.28 18.04
CA ARG A 9 -16.62 0.61 18.90
C ARG A 9 -15.75 1.41 19.88
N ASP A 10 -14.65 0.82 20.33
CA ASP A 10 -13.69 1.47 21.23
C ASP A 10 -12.90 2.57 20.52
N VAL A 11 -12.48 2.33 19.27
CA VAL A 11 -11.82 3.33 18.42
C VAL A 11 -12.78 4.49 18.13
N LEU A 12 -14.06 4.20 17.88
CA LEU A 12 -15.08 5.24 17.72
C LEU A 12 -15.22 6.09 18.99
N HIS A 13 -15.36 5.47 20.17
CA HIS A 13 -15.49 6.18 21.44
C HIS A 13 -14.22 6.97 21.86
N ALA A 14 -13.04 6.49 21.50
CA ALA A 14 -11.78 7.20 21.73
C ALA A 14 -11.72 8.47 20.87
N ARG A 15 -12.07 8.38 19.58
CA ARG A 15 -12.07 9.50 18.64
C ARG A 15 -13.16 10.54 18.94
N ILE A 16 -14.34 10.12 19.42
CA ILE A 16 -15.38 11.03 19.93
C ILE A 16 -14.85 11.86 21.10
N ARG A 17 -14.16 11.21 22.06
CA ARG A 17 -13.56 11.91 23.21
C ARG A 17 -12.43 12.84 22.82
N ALA A 18 -11.70 12.51 21.74
CA ALA A 18 -10.64 13.35 21.18
C ALA A 18 -11.16 14.58 20.40
N ARG A 19 -12.49 14.76 20.27
CA ARG A 19 -13.12 15.83 19.47
C ARG A 19 -12.75 15.81 17.98
N GLU A 20 -12.37 14.64 17.45
CA GLU A 20 -12.07 14.47 16.02
C GLU A 20 -13.34 14.41 15.16
N PHE A 21 -14.51 14.31 15.80
CA PHE A 21 -15.82 14.39 15.14
C PHE A 21 -16.43 15.79 15.29
N LYS A 22 -17.10 16.26 14.23
CA LYS A 22 -18.02 17.40 14.30
C LYS A 22 -19.09 17.15 15.36
N ALA A 23 -19.55 18.24 15.98
CA ALA A 23 -20.62 18.18 16.98
C ALA A 23 -21.85 17.45 16.38
N PRO A 24 -22.50 16.57 17.16
CA PRO A 24 -23.66 15.82 16.70
C PRO A 24 -24.77 16.76 16.21
N ASP A 25 -25.29 16.50 15.02
CA ASP A 25 -26.26 17.31 14.30
C ASP A 25 -27.70 16.78 14.40
N VAL A 26 -27.88 15.60 15.00
CA VAL A 26 -29.20 15.00 15.25
C VAL A 26 -29.39 14.72 16.73
N VAL A 27 -30.55 15.13 17.25
CA VAL A 27 -30.99 14.85 18.61
C VAL A 27 -32.22 13.93 18.53
N ILE A 28 -32.08 12.68 18.98
CA ILE A 28 -33.19 11.72 19.08
C ILE A 28 -33.70 11.75 20.53
N GLY A 29 -34.67 12.64 20.77
CA GLY A 29 -35.19 12.90 22.12
C GLY A 29 -34.16 13.56 23.05
N ASP A 30 -34.52 13.73 24.32
CA ASP A 30 -33.77 14.57 25.27
C ASP A 30 -32.41 13.99 25.74
N ARG A 31 -32.05 12.78 25.29
CA ARG A 31 -30.91 12.02 25.86
C ARG A 31 -29.96 11.39 24.85
N PHE A 32 -30.31 11.33 23.56
CA PHE A 32 -29.45 10.70 22.55
C PHE A 32 -29.04 11.72 21.50
N GLN A 33 -27.76 12.09 21.53
CA GLN A 33 -27.12 12.86 20.47
C GLN A 33 -26.50 11.88 19.46
N GLY A 34 -26.75 12.12 18.18
CA GLY A 34 -26.28 11.30 17.08
C GLY A 34 -25.90 12.15 15.87
N TRP A 35 -25.41 11.47 14.83
CA TRP A 35 -25.08 12.10 13.56
C TRP A 35 -26.12 11.75 12.51
N SER A 36 -26.46 12.71 11.65
CA SER A 36 -27.32 12.47 10.51
C SER A 36 -26.68 11.45 9.55
N PRO A 37 -27.47 10.67 8.80
CA PRO A 37 -26.94 9.81 7.76
C PRO A 37 -26.05 10.55 6.76
N GLU A 38 -26.35 11.81 6.45
CA GLU A 38 -25.55 12.69 5.58
C GLU A 38 -24.20 13.03 6.21
N THR A 39 -24.15 13.36 7.50
CA THR A 39 -22.90 13.60 8.22
C THR A 39 -22.06 12.33 8.34
N VAL A 40 -22.70 11.18 8.57
CA VAL A 40 -22.01 9.88 8.60
C VAL A 40 -21.48 9.50 7.22
N GLU A 41 -22.25 9.73 6.14
CA GLU A 41 -21.83 9.48 4.77
C GLU A 41 -20.74 10.45 4.32
N LYS A 42 -20.78 11.72 4.74
CA LYS A 42 -19.71 12.69 4.51
C LYS A 42 -18.42 12.29 5.22
N TYR A 43 -18.51 11.84 6.47
CA TYR A 43 -17.37 11.27 7.19
C TYR A 43 -16.86 9.99 6.54
N ARG A 44 -17.76 9.14 6.03
CA ARG A 44 -17.39 7.96 5.26
C ARG A 44 -16.66 8.38 3.99
N GLN A 45 -17.15 9.36 3.23
CA GLN A 45 -16.49 9.87 2.03
C GLN A 45 -15.12 10.49 2.30
N GLU A 46 -14.97 11.18 3.44
CA GLU A 46 -13.68 11.67 3.96
C GLU A 46 -12.72 10.50 4.34
N GLN A 47 -13.25 9.31 4.67
CA GLN A 47 -12.44 8.11 5.01
C GLN A 47 -12.32 7.05 3.90
N ASP A 48 -13.24 6.97 2.94
CA ASP A 48 -13.39 5.91 1.94
C ASP A 48 -13.14 6.38 0.50
N GLY A 49 -12.96 7.68 0.20
CA GLY A 49 -12.93 8.10 -1.21
C GLY A 49 -12.16 9.37 -1.60
N PHE A 50 -12.01 10.36 -0.72
CA PHE A 50 -11.25 11.58 -1.01
C PHE A 50 -10.39 11.95 0.19
N GLY A 51 -9.17 11.42 0.25
CA GLY A 51 -8.24 11.74 1.35
C GLY A 51 -6.94 10.96 1.37
N TYR A 52 -6.85 9.84 0.65
CA TYR A 52 -5.61 9.07 0.53
C TYR A 52 -4.87 9.47 -0.74
N SER A 53 -3.84 10.30 -0.58
CA SER A 53 -2.89 10.57 -1.65
C SER A 53 -2.06 9.32 -1.90
N TYR A 54 -1.94 8.95 -3.16
CA TYR A 54 -0.94 7.99 -3.59
C TYR A 54 -0.13 8.56 -4.74
N ASP A 55 1.15 8.26 -4.74
CA ASP A 55 2.09 8.58 -5.80
C ASP A 55 2.26 7.31 -6.65
N PRO A 56 1.69 7.27 -7.88
CA PRO A 56 1.77 6.09 -8.74
C PRO A 56 3.21 5.66 -9.03
N GLU A 57 4.09 6.63 -9.32
CA GLU A 57 5.49 6.36 -9.67
C GLU A 57 6.29 5.95 -8.42
N GLY A 58 6.11 6.67 -7.31
CA GLY A 58 6.72 6.30 -6.04
C GLY A 58 6.34 4.90 -5.59
N LEU A 59 5.09 4.48 -5.82
CA LEU A 59 4.61 3.15 -5.43
C LEU A 59 5.15 2.03 -6.33
N THR A 60 5.27 2.23 -7.65
CA THR A 60 5.93 1.23 -8.53
C THR A 60 7.39 1.04 -8.16
N ILE A 61 8.09 2.13 -7.81
CA ILE A 61 9.47 2.09 -7.32
C ILE A 61 9.54 1.28 -6.03
N VAL A 62 8.67 1.56 -5.04
CA VAL A 62 8.66 0.82 -3.77
C VAL A 62 8.37 -0.67 -3.98
N ILE A 63 7.38 -1.04 -4.79
CA ILE A 63 7.06 -2.44 -5.09
C ILE A 63 8.26 -3.14 -5.72
N THR A 64 8.93 -2.49 -6.68
CA THR A 64 10.12 -3.02 -7.35
C THR A 64 11.27 -3.20 -6.34
N GLN A 65 11.51 -2.20 -5.49
CA GLN A 65 12.53 -2.26 -4.44
C GLN A 65 12.30 -3.41 -3.46
N ILE A 66 11.06 -3.64 -3.01
CA ILE A 66 10.74 -4.76 -2.11
C ILE A 66 11.10 -6.10 -2.77
N ARG A 67 10.77 -6.27 -4.06
CA ARG A 67 11.09 -7.49 -4.81
C ARG A 67 12.59 -7.68 -5.00
N THR A 68 13.31 -6.62 -5.35
CA THR A 68 14.78 -6.66 -5.49
C THR A 68 15.44 -7.00 -4.17
N ILE A 69 14.98 -6.43 -3.05
CA ILE A 69 15.49 -6.77 -1.72
C ILE A 69 15.17 -8.22 -1.38
N ALA A 70 13.99 -8.74 -1.74
CA ALA A 70 13.66 -10.14 -1.53
C ALA A 70 14.62 -11.07 -2.27
N GLU A 71 14.96 -10.77 -3.53
CA GLU A 71 15.95 -11.55 -4.30
C GLU A 71 17.36 -11.43 -3.71
N ARG A 72 17.74 -10.24 -3.24
CA ARG A 72 19.02 -10.03 -2.55
C ARG A 72 19.10 -10.90 -1.29
N VAL A 73 18.09 -10.84 -0.42
CA VAL A 73 18.04 -11.70 0.78
C VAL A 73 18.10 -13.18 0.37
N ARG A 74 17.34 -13.61 -0.64
CA ARG A 74 17.35 -15.00 -1.12
C ARG A 74 18.75 -15.47 -1.54
N ALA A 75 19.45 -14.66 -2.32
CA ALA A 75 20.75 -15.03 -2.88
C ALA A 75 21.84 -15.09 -1.80
N TYR A 76 21.93 -14.06 -0.97
CA TYR A 76 23.06 -13.90 -0.04
C TYR A 76 22.85 -14.54 1.33
N SER A 77 21.63 -14.96 1.65
CA SER A 77 21.35 -15.73 2.88
C SER A 77 21.73 -17.21 2.79
N SER A 78 21.77 -17.75 1.57
CA SER A 78 22.15 -19.14 1.35
C SER A 78 23.58 -19.38 1.85
N GLN A 79 23.77 -20.46 2.64
CA GLN A 79 25.06 -20.90 3.16
C GLN A 79 25.71 -20.02 4.26
N LEU A 80 24.96 -19.11 4.90
CA LEU A 80 25.48 -18.31 6.02
C LEU A 80 25.62 -19.08 7.33
N ASP A 81 24.77 -20.08 7.55
CA ASP A 81 24.93 -21.08 8.60
C ASP A 81 24.78 -22.46 7.96
N GLY A 82 25.62 -23.41 8.34
CA GLY A 82 25.57 -24.79 7.81
C GLY A 82 24.26 -25.54 8.10
N ALA A 83 23.31 -24.92 8.80
CA ALA A 83 22.00 -25.47 9.14
C ALA A 83 20.86 -24.77 8.36
N PRO A 84 19.90 -25.54 7.79
CA PRO A 84 18.73 -24.98 7.11
C PRO A 84 17.74 -24.42 8.14
N ASP A 85 17.85 -23.13 8.45
CA ASP A 85 16.94 -22.39 9.33
C ASP A 85 15.70 -21.83 8.60
N GLY A 86 15.60 -22.04 7.28
CA GLY A 86 14.49 -21.54 6.45
C GLY A 86 14.49 -20.02 6.25
N PHE A 87 15.48 -19.30 6.77
CA PHE A 87 15.60 -17.84 6.64
C PHE A 87 15.68 -17.42 5.16
N ALA A 88 16.47 -18.15 4.38
CA ALA A 88 16.65 -17.89 2.95
C ALA A 88 15.37 -17.97 2.13
N TRP A 89 14.36 -18.71 2.60
CA TRP A 89 13.09 -18.90 1.90
C TRP A 89 11.95 -18.06 2.47
N THR A 90 11.85 -18.00 3.81
CA THR A 90 10.69 -17.38 4.48
C THR A 90 10.67 -15.87 4.30
N VAL A 91 11.81 -15.19 4.53
CA VAL A 91 11.87 -13.72 4.44
C VAL A 91 11.60 -13.24 3.00
N PRO A 92 12.27 -13.77 1.95
CA PRO A 92 11.94 -13.39 0.58
C PRO A 92 10.50 -13.68 0.18
N GLN A 93 9.94 -14.82 0.61
CA GLN A 93 8.55 -15.17 0.31
C GLN A 93 7.59 -14.16 0.93
N ASN A 94 7.78 -13.78 2.19
CA ASN A 94 6.95 -12.79 2.86
C ASN A 94 7.05 -11.42 2.17
N LEU A 95 8.25 -10.99 1.80
CA LEU A 95 8.46 -9.74 1.07
C LEU A 95 7.76 -9.74 -0.31
N HIS A 96 7.81 -10.85 -1.05
CA HIS A 96 7.08 -11.01 -2.31
C HIS A 96 5.56 -10.95 -2.13
N VAL A 97 5.04 -11.58 -1.07
CA VAL A 97 3.61 -11.50 -0.73
C VAL A 97 3.20 -10.07 -0.40
N ILE A 98 4.01 -9.33 0.36
CA ILE A 98 3.76 -7.91 0.66
C ILE A 98 3.75 -7.08 -0.62
N ALA A 99 4.74 -7.26 -1.51
CA ALA A 99 4.80 -6.57 -2.80
C ALA A 99 3.56 -6.87 -3.67
N ALA A 100 3.13 -8.14 -3.73
CA ALA A 100 1.94 -8.53 -4.48
C ALA A 100 0.65 -7.92 -3.92
N ARG A 101 0.52 -7.81 -2.59
CA ARG A 101 -0.63 -7.15 -1.94
C ARG A 101 -0.66 -5.64 -2.24
N LEU A 102 0.49 -4.97 -2.17
CA LEU A 102 0.61 -3.55 -2.53
C LEU A 102 0.25 -3.32 -4.00
N GLU A 103 0.75 -4.17 -4.90
CA GLU A 103 0.41 -4.13 -6.32
C GLU A 103 -1.09 -4.33 -6.58
N SER A 104 -1.71 -5.28 -5.88
CA SER A 104 -3.15 -5.54 -6.01
C SER A 104 -3.98 -4.34 -5.55
N ASP A 105 -3.63 -3.73 -4.42
CA ASP A 105 -4.33 -2.54 -3.90
C ASP A 105 -4.12 -1.33 -4.83
N PHE A 106 -2.91 -1.18 -5.37
CA PHE A 106 -2.59 -0.15 -6.34
C PHE A 106 -3.41 -0.30 -7.63
N ARG A 107 -3.49 -1.51 -8.20
CA ARG A 107 -4.36 -1.77 -9.36
C ARG A 107 -5.83 -1.47 -9.06
N GLY A 108 -6.30 -1.80 -7.86
CA GLY A 108 -7.65 -1.46 -7.41
C GLY A 108 -7.92 0.04 -7.47
N ARG A 109 -6.94 0.87 -7.05
CA ARG A 109 -7.03 2.33 -7.10
C ARG A 109 -6.97 2.89 -8.51
N LEU A 110 -6.07 2.39 -9.36
CA LEU A 110 -6.02 2.79 -10.78
C LEU A 110 -7.35 2.52 -11.49
N LEU A 111 -8.02 1.41 -11.15
CA LEU A 111 -9.36 1.10 -11.68
C LEU A 111 -10.40 2.13 -11.24
N LEU A 112 -10.39 2.51 -9.96
CA LEU A 112 -11.31 3.51 -9.42
C LEU A 112 -11.08 4.87 -10.08
N ASP A 113 -9.83 5.30 -10.24
CA ASP A 113 -9.50 6.57 -10.89
C ASP A 113 -9.94 6.58 -12.36
N SER A 114 -9.75 5.47 -13.09
CA SER A 114 -10.24 5.35 -14.47
C SER A 114 -11.76 5.45 -14.57
N ARG A 115 -12.49 4.85 -13.61
CA ARG A 115 -13.96 4.94 -13.54
C ARG A 115 -14.42 6.35 -13.18
N ASN A 116 -13.77 6.98 -12.20
CA ASN A 116 -14.08 8.35 -11.78
C ASN A 116 -13.83 9.34 -12.91
N ALA A 117 -12.70 9.22 -13.63
CA ALA A 117 -12.40 10.07 -14.79
C ALA A 117 -13.45 9.90 -15.91
N ALA A 118 -13.90 8.67 -16.17
CA ALA A 118 -14.96 8.43 -17.16
C ALA A 118 -16.28 9.06 -16.76
N HIS A 119 -16.65 8.96 -15.48
CA HIS A 119 -17.87 9.54 -14.96
C HIS A 119 -17.83 11.08 -14.98
N LEU A 120 -16.69 11.69 -14.61
CA LEU A 120 -16.51 13.14 -14.70
C LEU A 120 -16.60 13.61 -16.16
N SER A 121 -16.00 12.88 -17.10
CA SER A 121 -16.11 13.19 -18.53
C SER A 121 -17.55 13.14 -19.03
N SER A 122 -18.36 12.15 -18.59
CA SER A 122 -19.77 12.10 -18.97
C SER A 122 -20.56 13.29 -18.41
N VAL A 123 -20.28 13.69 -17.17
CA VAL A 123 -20.91 14.88 -16.56
C VAL A 123 -20.52 16.15 -17.31
N ASP A 124 -19.25 16.31 -17.69
CA ASP A 124 -18.78 17.46 -18.46
C ASP A 124 -19.50 17.58 -19.82
N VAL A 125 -19.78 16.45 -20.49
CA VAL A 125 -20.55 16.41 -21.73
C VAL A 125 -22.00 16.83 -21.50
N GLU A 126 -22.64 16.30 -20.45
CA GLU A 126 -24.02 16.67 -20.07
C GLU A 126 -24.14 18.17 -19.76
N VAL A 127 -23.19 18.73 -19.00
CA VAL A 127 -23.15 20.15 -18.66
C VAL A 127 -22.93 21.01 -19.92
N ALA A 128 -22.00 20.62 -20.80
CA ALA A 128 -21.77 21.34 -22.07
C ALA A 128 -23.04 21.37 -22.94
N HIS A 129 -23.74 20.24 -23.06
CA HIS A 129 -25.00 20.13 -23.78
C HIS A 129 -26.10 21.01 -23.14
N ALA A 130 -26.23 20.99 -21.81
CA ALA A 130 -27.20 21.80 -21.08
C ALA A 130 -26.94 23.31 -21.23
N TRP A 131 -25.70 23.73 -21.49
CA TRP A 131 -25.30 25.13 -21.65
C TRP A 131 -25.25 25.60 -23.11
N GLY A 132 -25.71 24.78 -24.07
CA GLY A 132 -25.72 25.14 -25.49
C GLY A 132 -24.32 25.30 -26.10
N LEU A 133 -23.29 24.79 -25.42
CA LEU A 133 -21.95 24.70 -25.93
C LEU A 133 -21.85 23.35 -26.65
N GLU A 134 -21.92 23.35 -27.99
CA GLU A 134 -21.57 22.17 -28.79
C GLU A 134 -20.08 21.86 -28.58
N ARG A 135 -19.78 21.06 -27.56
CA ARG A 135 -18.60 20.21 -27.62
C ARG A 135 -18.97 19.05 -28.53
N THR A 136 -18.34 18.98 -29.70
CA THR A 136 -18.22 17.71 -30.41
C THR A 136 -17.56 16.74 -29.45
N ALA A 137 -18.36 15.90 -28.79
CA ALA A 137 -17.86 14.69 -28.19
C ALA A 137 -17.17 13.94 -29.32
N GLU A 138 -15.83 13.89 -29.31
CA GLU A 138 -15.18 12.87 -30.13
C GLU A 138 -15.83 11.54 -29.75
N PRO A 139 -16.25 10.74 -30.74
CA PRO A 139 -16.99 9.52 -30.49
C PRO A 139 -16.05 8.55 -29.75
N SER A 140 -16.11 8.60 -28.42
CA SER A 140 -15.51 7.60 -27.57
C SER A 140 -16.44 6.38 -27.61
N ASP A 141 -16.26 5.55 -28.62
CA ASP A 141 -16.60 4.13 -28.66
C ASP A 141 -17.78 3.72 -27.75
N ALA A 142 -18.97 4.16 -28.12
CA ALA A 142 -20.20 3.59 -27.60
C ALA A 142 -20.49 2.29 -28.36
N GLU A 143 -19.90 1.18 -27.92
CA GLU A 143 -20.52 -0.17 -27.91
C GLU A 143 -19.52 -1.23 -27.44
N GLY A 144 -19.95 -2.04 -26.47
CA GLY A 144 -19.23 -3.19 -25.94
C GLY A 144 -18.64 -2.90 -24.57
N GLN A 145 -18.72 -3.90 -23.68
CA GLN A 145 -17.93 -3.95 -22.45
C GLN A 145 -16.44 -3.86 -22.83
N SER A 146 -15.93 -2.65 -23.02
CA SER A 146 -14.51 -2.46 -23.29
C SER A 146 -13.80 -2.82 -22.00
N VAL A 147 -13.19 -4.00 -22.00
CA VAL A 147 -12.26 -4.40 -20.96
C VAL A 147 -11.18 -3.33 -20.93
N ARG A 148 -11.31 -2.37 -20.00
CA ARG A 148 -10.28 -1.35 -19.80
C ARG A 148 -9.08 -2.04 -19.19
N ARG A 149 -8.04 -2.21 -20.00
CA ARG A 149 -6.77 -2.75 -19.54
C ARG A 149 -6.11 -1.73 -18.62
N ILE A 150 -5.80 -2.15 -17.40
CA ILE A 150 -4.96 -1.37 -16.49
C ILE A 150 -3.52 -1.70 -16.85
N GLU A 151 -2.82 -0.75 -17.48
CA GLU A 151 -1.39 -0.88 -17.72
C GLU A 151 -0.62 -0.46 -16.46
N LEU A 152 0.10 -1.43 -15.88
CA LEU A 152 0.98 -1.20 -14.75
C LEU A 152 2.37 -1.70 -15.12
N ALA A 153 3.30 -0.78 -15.36
CA ALA A 153 4.70 -1.09 -15.58
C ALA A 153 5.42 -1.11 -14.23
N LEU A 154 5.95 -2.28 -13.87
CA LEU A 154 6.86 -2.42 -12.75
C LEU A 154 8.29 -2.44 -13.29
N GLY A 155 9.22 -1.88 -12.52
CA GLY A 155 10.62 -1.86 -12.91
C GLY A 155 11.22 -3.26 -13.01
N GLN A 156 12.43 -3.34 -13.55
CA GLN A 156 13.17 -4.60 -13.56
C GLN A 156 13.51 -5.02 -12.13
N VAL A 157 13.25 -6.29 -11.81
CA VAL A 157 13.67 -6.90 -10.54
C VAL A 157 15.01 -7.58 -10.80
N GLU A 158 16.03 -7.16 -10.06
CA GLU A 158 17.35 -7.78 -10.15
C GLU A 158 17.31 -9.16 -9.49
N SER A 159 17.80 -10.18 -10.20
CA SER A 159 18.02 -11.52 -9.65
C SER A 159 19.51 -11.68 -9.39
N TYR A 160 19.85 -12.15 -8.19
CA TYR A 160 21.23 -12.28 -7.75
C TYR A 160 21.62 -13.75 -7.67
N MET A 161 22.88 -14.04 -7.99
CA MET A 161 23.51 -15.32 -7.72
C MET A 161 24.77 -15.09 -6.91
N ALA A 162 24.82 -15.67 -5.72
CA ALA A 162 25.98 -15.61 -4.83
C ALA A 162 26.81 -16.88 -5.00
N ALA A 163 27.35 -17.12 -6.20
CA ALA A 163 28.40 -18.13 -6.38
C ALA A 163 29.73 -17.54 -5.87
N ASP A 164 30.46 -18.31 -5.07
CA ASP A 164 31.84 -18.01 -4.66
C ASP A 164 32.10 -16.78 -3.77
N LEU A 165 31.05 -16.15 -3.20
CA LEU A 165 31.21 -15.04 -2.26
C LEU A 165 31.56 -15.51 -0.84
N SER A 166 32.47 -14.78 -0.20
CA SER A 166 32.84 -14.97 1.19
C SER A 166 31.67 -14.65 2.14
N GLN A 167 31.70 -15.20 3.35
CA GLN A 167 30.71 -14.91 4.39
C GLN A 167 30.64 -13.40 4.70
N HIS A 168 31.78 -12.71 4.71
CA HIS A 168 31.85 -11.28 4.95
C HIS A 168 31.10 -10.46 3.89
N GLU A 169 31.29 -10.79 2.61
CA GLU A 169 30.60 -10.14 1.49
C GLU A 169 29.09 -10.42 1.53
N ARG A 170 28.69 -11.65 1.82
CA ARG A 170 27.27 -12.00 2.00
C ARG A 170 26.62 -11.22 3.14
N MET A 171 27.30 -11.08 4.28
CA MET A 171 26.83 -10.27 5.40
C MET A 171 26.72 -8.79 5.03
N ALA A 172 27.64 -8.26 4.21
CA ALA A 172 27.57 -6.88 3.72
C ALA A 172 26.32 -6.68 2.82
N GLU A 173 26.03 -7.63 1.93
CA GLU A 173 24.82 -7.57 1.09
C GLU A 173 23.53 -7.69 1.89
N LEU A 174 23.51 -8.50 2.96
CA LEU A 174 22.37 -8.57 3.87
C LEU A 174 22.18 -7.29 4.69
N ARG A 175 23.27 -6.61 5.09
CA ARG A 175 23.17 -5.27 5.70
C ARG A 175 22.57 -4.26 4.72
N ALA A 176 23.04 -4.25 3.48
CA ALA A 176 22.48 -3.41 2.43
C ALA A 176 20.99 -3.71 2.18
N ALA A 177 20.58 -4.98 2.25
CA ALA A 177 19.18 -5.38 2.19
C ALA A 177 18.38 -4.80 3.36
N SER A 178 18.88 -4.90 4.60
CA SER A 178 18.23 -4.31 5.78
C SER A 178 18.08 -2.80 5.69
N ASP A 179 19.11 -2.09 5.23
CA ASP A 179 19.06 -0.63 4.98
C ASP A 179 18.03 -0.29 3.90
N GLY A 180 17.95 -1.11 2.85
CA GLY A 180 16.91 -1.01 1.84
C GLY A 180 15.49 -1.16 2.41
N LEU A 181 15.28 -2.12 3.32
CA LEU A 181 13.99 -2.29 4.01
C LEU A 181 13.64 -1.07 4.87
N ALA A 182 14.62 -0.49 5.57
CA ALA A 182 14.42 0.77 6.32
C ALA A 182 13.96 1.92 5.41
N ALA A 183 14.63 2.10 4.26
CA ALA A 183 14.27 3.13 3.30
C ALA A 183 12.84 2.92 2.74
N VAL A 184 12.44 1.67 2.50
CA VAL A 184 11.08 1.33 2.07
C VAL A 184 10.06 1.67 3.17
N ILE A 185 10.33 1.31 4.42
CA ILE A 185 9.43 1.61 5.57
C ILE A 185 9.20 3.11 5.70
N GLU A 186 10.24 3.91 5.51
CA GLU A 186 10.14 5.38 5.58
C GLU A 186 9.38 5.97 4.38
N ARG A 187 9.58 5.41 3.19
CA ARG A 187 9.00 5.94 1.95
C ARG A 187 7.54 5.53 1.76
N LEU A 188 7.16 4.31 2.15
CA LEU A 188 5.85 3.74 1.82
C LEU A 188 4.67 4.61 2.31
N PRO A 189 4.66 5.19 3.53
CA PRO A 189 3.59 6.09 3.94
C PRO A 189 3.52 7.39 3.14
N LYS A 190 4.63 7.85 2.54
CA LYS A 190 4.68 9.09 1.75
C LYS A 190 4.09 8.89 0.34
N VAL A 191 4.23 7.69 -0.22
CA VAL A 191 3.76 7.34 -1.57
C VAL A 191 2.42 6.60 -1.55
N PHE A 192 2.04 6.05 -0.40
CA PHE A 192 0.83 5.25 -0.25
C PHE A 192 0.26 5.37 1.17
N ASP A 193 -0.26 6.56 1.50
CA ASP A 193 -0.90 6.77 2.79
C ASP A 193 -2.29 6.14 2.82
N ASN A 194 -2.35 4.84 3.10
CA ASN A 194 -3.60 4.12 3.32
C ASN A 194 -3.40 2.98 4.34
N PRO A 195 -4.48 2.32 4.80
CA PRO A 195 -4.37 1.20 5.74
C PRO A 195 -3.47 0.07 5.24
N THR A 196 -3.55 -0.29 3.96
CA THR A 196 -2.71 -1.32 3.32
C THR A 196 -1.23 -0.95 3.36
N GLY A 197 -0.86 0.29 3.00
CA GLY A 197 0.50 0.81 3.04
C GLY A 197 1.07 0.80 4.46
N ARG A 198 0.29 1.19 5.47
CA ARG A 198 0.70 1.13 6.88
C ARG A 198 0.88 -0.30 7.39
N LEU A 199 -0.01 -1.23 7.03
CA LEU A 199 0.12 -2.64 7.38
C LEU A 199 1.33 -3.28 6.70
N SER A 200 1.55 -2.98 5.43
CA SER A 200 2.73 -3.41 4.68
C SER A 200 4.01 -2.87 5.29
N ALA A 201 4.08 -1.59 5.67
CA ALA A 201 5.25 -1.01 6.33
C ALA A 201 5.58 -1.72 7.66
N ARG A 202 4.56 -2.07 8.44
CA ARG A 202 4.74 -2.85 9.68
C ARG A 202 5.23 -4.26 9.39
N ALA A 203 4.68 -4.94 8.38
CA ALA A 203 5.13 -6.27 7.99
C ALA A 203 6.59 -6.25 7.50
N ILE A 204 6.97 -5.24 6.72
CA ILE A 204 8.36 -5.03 6.26
C ILE A 204 9.29 -4.78 7.45
N ALA A 205 8.84 -4.04 8.47
CA ALA A 205 9.63 -3.84 9.70
C ALA A 205 9.88 -5.13 10.48
N VAL A 206 8.92 -6.06 10.48
CA VAL A 206 9.11 -7.40 11.06
C VAL A 206 10.17 -8.16 10.30
N GLU A 207 10.07 -8.24 8.97
CA GLU A 207 11.07 -8.93 8.14
C GLU A 207 12.46 -8.31 8.27
N LYS A 208 12.55 -6.98 8.34
CA LYS A 208 13.81 -6.26 8.62
C LYS A 208 14.41 -6.71 9.96
N SER A 209 13.61 -6.79 11.02
CA SER A 209 14.08 -7.25 12.33
C SER A 209 14.59 -8.70 12.27
N VAL A 210 13.99 -9.56 11.45
CA VAL A 210 14.50 -10.93 11.26
C VAL A 210 15.87 -10.92 10.60
N VAL A 211 16.06 -10.09 9.57
CA VAL A 211 17.38 -9.91 8.91
C VAL A 211 18.42 -9.35 9.88
N ASP A 212 18.07 -8.34 10.68
CA ASP A 212 18.97 -7.73 11.66
C ASP A 212 19.38 -8.71 12.77
N ASN A 213 18.44 -9.53 13.25
CA ASN A 213 18.73 -10.57 14.24
C ASN A 213 19.67 -11.62 13.65
N LYS A 214 19.41 -12.08 12.42
CA LYS A 214 20.29 -13.04 11.74
C LYS A 214 21.71 -12.49 11.57
N LEU A 215 21.84 -11.22 11.17
CA LEU A 215 23.12 -10.54 11.06
C LEU A 215 23.88 -10.47 12.39
N ARG A 216 23.16 -10.29 13.51
CA ARG A 216 23.73 -10.26 14.86
C ARG A 216 24.18 -11.66 15.31
N ASP A 217 23.38 -12.68 15.08
CA ASP A 217 23.71 -14.07 15.43
C ASP A 217 24.99 -14.53 14.71
N LEU A 218 25.17 -14.10 13.45
CA LEU A 218 26.35 -14.38 12.65
C LEU A 218 27.59 -13.59 13.12
N THR A 219 27.43 -12.42 13.74
CA THR A 219 28.57 -11.69 14.33
C THR A 219 28.97 -12.21 15.71
N ASP A 220 28.02 -12.76 16.47
CA ASP A 220 28.21 -13.20 17.85
C ASP A 220 28.63 -14.68 17.93
N SER A 221 28.49 -15.46 16.85
CA SER A 221 28.96 -16.84 16.75
C SER A 221 30.46 -16.88 16.45
N PRO A 222 31.32 -17.37 17.35
CA PRO A 222 32.75 -17.49 17.08
C PRO A 222 32.99 -18.58 16.03
N ILE A 223 33.77 -18.24 14.99
CA ILE A 223 34.36 -19.18 14.02
C ILE A 223 35.39 -20.07 14.73
#